data_AF-A0A1S3QCG3-F1
#
_entry.id   AF-A0A1S3QCG3-F1
#
_cell.length_a   1.000
_cell.length_b   1.000
_cell.length_c   1.000
_cell.angle_alpha   90.00
_cell.angle_beta   90.00
_cell.angle_gamma   90.00
#
_symmetry.space_group_name_H-M   'P 1'
#
loop_
_entity.id
_entity.type
_entity.pdbx_description
1 polymer ?
#
loop_
_entity_poly.entity_id
_entity_poly.type
_entity_poly.pdbx_seq_one_letter_code
_entity_poly.pdbx_strand_id
1 'polypeptide(L)'
;MNFIIQDSESIGCMVDLLSHCEVTCQAEVWSMFTAILRKSVRNLQTSTEVGLIQQVLSKMSSVDDMIADLLVDMLGVMASYSITVKELKLLFSMLRGDNSIWPRHSIKLLSVLNQMPQRHGPDTFFNFPGRSAAAIALPPIAKWPYQNGFTLNTWFRQDPLNNINVDKDKPYLYW
;
A
#
# COMPACT_ATOMS: atom_id res chain seq x y z
N MET A 1 -19.14 5.39 8.91
CA MET A 1 -18.72 5.76 7.54
C MET A 1 -17.98 4.58 6.95
N ASN A 2 -18.30 4.21 5.70
CA ASN A 2 -17.57 3.20 4.96
C ASN A 2 -16.35 3.87 4.31
N PHE A 3 -15.14 3.42 4.66
CA PHE A 3 -13.89 3.98 4.12
C PHE A 3 -13.27 3.07 3.05
N ILE A 4 -13.96 2.01 2.63
CA ILE A 4 -13.42 1.03 1.71
C ILE A 4 -13.49 1.55 0.27
N ILE A 5 -12.33 1.62 -0.38
CA ILE A 5 -12.20 1.95 -1.80
C ILE A 5 -12.79 0.78 -2.61
N GLN A 6 -13.88 1.05 -3.33
CA GLN A 6 -14.59 0.05 -4.12
C GLN A 6 -13.95 -0.16 -5.50
N ASP A 7 -13.59 0.95 -6.14
CA ASP A 7 -12.96 0.97 -7.45
C ASP A 7 -11.50 1.42 -7.33
N SER A 8 -10.59 0.54 -7.77
CA SER A 8 -9.16 0.81 -7.75
C SER A 8 -8.76 1.88 -8.77
N GLU A 9 -9.41 1.92 -9.93
CA GLU A 9 -9.06 2.87 -11.01
C GLU A 9 -9.32 4.32 -10.59
N SER A 10 -10.34 4.54 -9.75
CA SER A 10 -10.63 5.83 -9.11
C SER A 10 -9.42 6.44 -8.37
N ILE A 11 -8.47 5.65 -7.88
CA ILE A 11 -7.25 6.17 -7.23
C ILE A 11 -6.37 6.90 -8.24
N GLY A 12 -6.15 6.31 -9.42
CA GLY A 12 -5.37 6.95 -10.49
C GLY A 12 -6.03 8.25 -10.96
N CYS A 13 -7.34 8.20 -11.19
CA CYS A 13 -8.15 9.38 -11.52
C CYS A 13 -8.01 10.49 -10.46
N MET A 14 -8.04 10.13 -9.17
CA MET A 14 -7.82 11.10 -8.08
C MET A 14 -6.44 11.75 -8.19
N VAL A 15 -5.37 10.98 -8.36
CA VAL A 15 -3.99 11.52 -8.49
C VAL A 15 -3.88 12.50 -9.66
N ASP A 16 -4.49 12.17 -10.80
CA ASP A 16 -4.45 13.02 -11.99
C ASP A 16 -5.32 14.27 -11.85
N LEU A 17 -6.53 14.15 -11.32
CA LEU A 17 -7.43 15.29 -11.10
C LEU A 17 -6.84 16.29 -10.11
N LEU A 18 -6.26 15.82 -9.00
CA LEU A 18 -5.69 16.68 -7.97
C LEU A 18 -4.56 17.58 -8.50
N SER A 19 -3.82 17.14 -9.52
CA SER A 19 -2.79 17.97 -10.14
C SER A 19 -3.31 19.25 -10.82
N HIS A 20 -4.63 19.34 -11.03
CA HIS A 20 -5.32 20.49 -11.61
C HIS A 20 -6.13 21.30 -10.59
N CYS A 21 -6.16 20.87 -9.33
CA CYS A 21 -6.89 21.53 -8.25
C CYS A 21 -6.03 22.58 -7.53
N GLU A 22 -6.68 23.50 -6.83
CA GLU A 22 -6.00 24.41 -5.90
C GLU A 22 -5.32 23.64 -4.75
N VAL A 23 -4.24 24.21 -4.22
CA VAL A 23 -3.40 23.61 -3.17
C VAL A 23 -4.22 23.22 -1.93
N THR A 24 -5.22 24.02 -1.56
CA THR A 24 -6.14 23.76 -0.44
C THR A 24 -6.93 22.47 -0.63
N CYS A 25 -7.55 22.31 -1.82
CA CYS A 25 -8.29 21.10 -2.17
C CYS A 25 -7.36 19.87 -2.23
N GLN A 26 -6.18 20.01 -2.82
CA GLN A 26 -5.18 18.94 -2.82
C GLN A 26 -4.83 18.51 -1.39
N ALA A 27 -4.58 19.47 -0.49
CA ALA A 27 -4.20 19.19 0.88
C ALA A 27 -5.30 18.45 1.66
N GLU A 28 -6.55 18.88 1.54
CA GLU A 28 -7.71 18.23 2.17
C GLU A 28 -7.86 16.78 1.69
N VAL A 29 -7.84 16.56 0.37
CA VAL A 29 -8.05 15.24 -0.20
C VAL A 29 -6.89 14.30 0.14
N TRP A 30 -5.64 14.74 0.02
CA TRP A 30 -4.49 13.90 0.40
C TRP A 30 -4.50 13.58 1.89
N SER A 31 -4.86 14.52 2.76
CA SER A 31 -4.97 14.27 4.20
C SER A 31 -6.05 13.23 4.53
N MET A 32 -7.23 13.36 3.91
CA MET A 32 -8.32 12.38 4.06
C MET A 32 -7.92 11.02 3.51
N PHE A 33 -7.28 10.98 2.34
CA PHE A 33 -6.86 9.74 1.70
C PHE A 33 -5.83 9.00 2.55
N THR A 34 -4.83 9.69 3.10
CA THR A 34 -3.86 9.09 4.03
C THR A 34 -4.55 8.54 5.28
N ALA A 35 -5.53 9.25 5.84
CA ALA A 35 -6.30 8.75 6.99
C ALA A 35 -7.12 7.49 6.65
N ILE A 36 -7.63 7.39 5.42
CA ILE A 36 -8.34 6.21 4.90
C ILE A 36 -7.39 5.01 4.73
N LEU A 37 -6.18 5.25 4.23
CA LEU A 37 -5.15 4.20 4.07
C LEU A 37 -4.71 3.63 5.41
N ARG A 38 -4.43 4.48 6.40
CA ARG A 38 -4.00 4.07 7.75
C ARG A 38 -5.01 3.15 8.46
N LYS A 39 -6.29 3.24 8.10
CA LYS A 39 -7.39 2.49 8.73
C LYS A 39 -7.71 1.17 8.05
N SER A 40 -7.13 0.85 6.89
CA SER A 40 -7.56 -0.30 6.09
C SER A 40 -6.42 -0.92 5.28
N VAL A 41 -6.02 -2.12 5.68
CA VAL A 41 -5.09 -2.98 4.94
C VAL A 41 -5.62 -3.26 3.52
N ARG A 42 -6.94 -3.38 3.36
CA ARG A 42 -7.56 -3.53 2.04
C ARG A 42 -7.32 -2.32 1.14
N ASN A 43 -7.42 -1.10 1.67
CA ASN A 43 -7.15 0.11 0.89
C ASN A 43 -5.67 0.25 0.56
N LEU A 44 -4.78 -0.16 1.47
CA LEU A 44 -3.33 -0.23 1.21
C LEU A 44 -3.03 -1.21 0.07
N GLN A 45 -3.59 -2.41 0.12
CA GLN A 45 -3.48 -3.41 -0.95
C GLN A 45 -3.98 -2.86 -2.29
N THR A 46 -5.20 -2.31 -2.33
CA THR A 46 -5.77 -1.72 -3.56
C THR A 46 -4.86 -0.62 -4.13
N SER A 47 -4.27 0.21 -3.26
CA SER A 47 -3.37 1.28 -3.65
C SER A 47 -2.02 0.77 -4.17
N THR A 48 -1.52 -0.36 -3.63
CA THR A 48 -0.33 -1.05 -4.14
C THR A 48 -0.61 -1.67 -5.51
N GLU A 49 -1.78 -2.27 -5.73
CA GLU A 49 -2.15 -2.90 -7.01
C GLU A 49 -2.18 -1.91 -8.18
N VAL A 50 -2.57 -0.66 -7.93
CA VAL A 50 -2.55 0.42 -8.94
C VAL A 50 -1.20 1.13 -9.05
N GLY A 51 -0.20 0.74 -8.26
CA GLY A 51 1.14 1.33 -8.27
C GLY A 51 1.16 2.77 -7.79
N LEU A 52 0.37 3.11 -6.75
CA LEU A 52 0.25 4.48 -6.24
C LEU A 52 1.61 5.12 -5.87
N ILE A 53 2.52 4.35 -5.27
CA ILE A 53 3.86 4.85 -4.92
C ILE A 53 4.58 5.35 -6.18
N GLN A 54 4.55 4.58 -7.27
CA GLN A 54 5.18 4.96 -8.53
C GLN A 54 4.53 6.22 -9.10
N GLN A 55 3.20 6.31 -9.11
CA GLN A 55 2.47 7.46 -9.62
C GLN A 55 2.83 8.74 -8.86
N VAL A 56 2.83 8.69 -7.52
CA VAL A 56 3.17 9.84 -6.67
C VAL A 56 4.62 10.25 -6.83
N LEU A 57 5.57 9.30 -6.75
CA LEU A 57 7.00 9.59 -6.91
C LEU A 57 7.31 10.27 -8.24
N SER A 58 6.62 9.89 -9.32
CA SER A 58 6.81 10.49 -10.65
C SER A 58 6.41 11.97 -10.73
N LYS A 59 5.53 12.44 -9.83
CA LYS A 59 5.03 13.82 -9.78
C LYS A 59 5.70 14.65 -8.67
N MET A 60 6.56 14.05 -7.84
CA MET A 60 7.14 14.73 -6.67
C MET A 60 7.94 15.98 -7.03
N SER A 61 8.62 16.03 -8.18
CA SER A 61 9.41 17.21 -8.55
C SER A 61 8.56 18.46 -8.84
N SER A 62 7.29 18.28 -9.21
CA SER A 62 6.39 19.39 -9.59
C SER A 62 5.47 19.87 -8.48
N VAL A 63 5.36 19.17 -7.36
CA VAL A 63 4.43 19.56 -6.28
C VAL A 63 4.98 20.66 -5.39
N ASP A 64 4.07 21.46 -4.85
CA ASP A 64 4.37 22.46 -3.82
C ASP A 64 4.83 21.83 -2.50
N ASP A 65 5.52 22.62 -1.69
CA ASP A 65 6.20 22.15 -0.48
C ASP A 65 5.23 21.54 0.54
N MET A 66 4.07 22.16 0.73
CA MET A 66 3.00 21.67 1.60
C MET A 66 2.43 20.33 1.12
N ILE A 67 2.19 20.19 -0.19
CA ILE A 67 1.66 18.95 -0.76
C ILE A 67 2.73 17.85 -0.68
N ALA A 68 3.99 18.19 -0.85
CA ALA A 68 5.10 17.25 -0.69
C ALA A 68 5.15 16.65 0.72
N ASP A 69 4.89 17.43 1.79
CA ASP A 69 4.82 16.89 3.16
C ASP A 69 3.71 15.84 3.31
N LEU A 70 2.52 16.13 2.77
CA LEU A 70 1.38 15.22 2.82
C LEU A 70 1.63 13.94 2.01
N LEU A 71 2.24 14.08 0.82
CA LEU A 71 2.59 12.94 -0.03
C LEU A 71 3.69 12.09 0.61
N VAL A 72 4.67 12.69 1.28
CA VAL A 72 5.73 11.99 2.01
C VAL A 72 5.15 11.19 3.18
N ASP A 73 4.20 11.76 3.93
CA ASP A 73 3.50 11.02 4.99
C ASP A 73 2.73 9.82 4.42
N MET A 74 1.99 10.03 3.33
CA MET A 74 1.25 8.98 2.62
C MET A 74 2.17 7.88 2.09
N LEU A 75 3.28 8.25 1.44
CA LEU A 75 4.29 7.33 0.94
C LEU A 75 4.91 6.50 2.06
N GLY A 76 5.12 7.09 3.24
CA GLY A 76 5.58 6.37 4.43
C GLY A 76 4.59 5.29 4.89
N VAL A 77 3.29 5.61 4.93
CA VAL A 77 2.22 4.63 5.20
C VAL A 77 2.22 3.50 4.16
N MET A 78 2.29 3.84 2.88
CA MET A 78 2.31 2.85 1.80
C MET A 78 3.55 1.96 1.87
N ALA A 79 4.74 2.53 2.06
CA ALA A 79 6.00 1.78 2.00
C ALA A 79 6.29 0.94 3.26
N SER A 80 5.73 1.34 4.41
CA SER A 80 5.70 0.51 5.63
C SER A 80 4.75 -0.69 5.50
N TYR A 81 3.76 -0.61 4.60
CA TYR A 81 2.94 -1.76 4.22
C TYR A 81 3.64 -2.64 3.17
N SER A 82 3.95 -2.07 2.00
CA SER A 82 4.59 -2.79 0.90
C SER A 82 5.31 -1.82 -0.04
N ILE A 83 6.47 -2.25 -0.53
CA ILE A 83 7.20 -1.54 -1.58
C ILE A 83 7.89 -2.56 -2.47
N THR A 84 7.73 -2.41 -3.78
CA THR A 84 8.39 -3.26 -4.77
C THR A 84 9.83 -2.80 -5.02
N VAL A 85 10.66 -3.69 -5.59
CA VAL A 85 12.03 -3.34 -6.01
C VAL A 85 12.03 -2.18 -7.02
N LYS A 86 11.02 -2.11 -7.89
CA LYS A 86 10.89 -1.03 -8.90
C LYS A 86 10.62 0.32 -8.23
N GLU A 87 9.69 0.37 -7.29
CA GLU A 87 9.36 1.59 -6.53
C GLU A 87 10.51 2.02 -5.63
N LEU A 88 11.21 1.08 -5.00
CA LEU A 88 12.38 1.37 -4.18
C LEU A 88 13.52 1.98 -5.00
N LYS A 89 13.78 1.44 -6.20
CA LYS A 89 14.75 2.02 -7.15
C LYS A 89 14.34 3.43 -7.58
N LEU A 90 13.05 3.66 -7.82
CA LEU A 90 12.54 4.98 -8.17
C LEU A 90 12.73 5.97 -7.01
N LEU A 91 12.42 5.58 -5.77
CA LEU A 91 12.68 6.40 -4.59
C LEU A 91 14.16 6.76 -4.47
N PHE A 92 15.06 5.78 -4.59
CA PHE A 92 16.50 6.05 -4.55
C PHE A 92 16.97 6.95 -5.68
N SER A 93 16.37 6.87 -6.87
CA SER A 93 16.70 7.79 -7.95
C SER A 93 16.36 9.25 -7.62
N MET A 94 15.31 9.49 -6.83
CA MET A 94 14.93 10.81 -6.33
C MET A 94 15.84 11.32 -5.20
N LEU A 95 16.64 10.43 -4.58
CA LEU A 95 17.62 10.77 -3.55
C LEU A 95 19.02 10.93 -4.12
N ARG A 96 19.22 10.60 -5.39
CA ARG A 96 20.50 10.77 -6.06
C ARG A 96 20.68 12.22 -6.48
N GLY A 97 21.65 12.90 -5.87
CA GLY A 97 22.08 14.21 -6.35
C GLY A 97 22.76 14.11 -7.71
N ASP A 98 22.41 15.02 -8.62
CA ASP A 98 23.15 15.24 -9.87
C ASP A 98 23.99 16.51 -9.73
N ASN A 99 25.25 16.48 -10.13
CA ASN A 99 26.21 17.58 -9.93
C ASN A 99 26.26 18.12 -8.48
N SER A 100 26.13 17.23 -7.50
CA SER A 100 26.08 17.56 -6.06
C SER A 100 24.84 18.36 -5.62
N ILE A 101 23.82 18.47 -6.47
CA ILE A 101 22.55 19.14 -6.15
C ILE A 101 21.49 18.07 -5.95
N TRP A 102 20.83 18.10 -4.79
CA TRP A 102 19.73 17.19 -4.48
C TRP A 102 18.46 17.65 -5.21
N PRO A 103 17.69 16.73 -5.81
CA PRO A 103 16.39 17.07 -6.38
C PRO A 103 15.45 17.72 -5.35
N ARG A 104 14.41 18.40 -5.86
CA ARG A 104 13.39 19.00 -5.01
C ARG A 104 12.76 17.91 -4.13
N HIS A 105 12.57 18.22 -2.84
CA HIS A 105 11.96 17.35 -1.82
C HIS A 105 12.73 16.08 -1.46
N SER A 106 13.95 15.86 -1.98
CA SER A 106 14.74 14.66 -1.66
C SER A 106 14.98 14.48 -0.17
N ILE A 107 15.22 15.57 0.57
CA ILE A 107 15.40 15.51 2.03
C ILE A 107 14.12 15.00 2.71
N LYS A 108 12.94 15.47 2.26
CA LYS A 108 11.66 15.00 2.79
C LYS A 108 11.46 13.51 2.52
N LEU A 109 11.83 13.04 1.32
CA LEU A 109 11.75 11.63 0.92
C LEU A 109 12.64 10.70 1.77
N LEU A 110 13.71 11.18 2.39
CA LEU A 110 14.50 10.38 3.34
C LEU A 110 13.65 9.91 4.53
N SER A 111 12.64 10.68 4.94
CA SER A 111 11.76 10.28 6.06
C SER A 111 10.93 9.03 5.73
N VAL A 112 10.62 8.78 4.44
CA VAL A 112 9.94 7.55 3.98
C VAL A 112 10.82 6.33 4.31
N LEU A 113 12.13 6.43 4.10
CA LEU A 113 13.08 5.34 4.41
C LEU A 113 13.10 4.98 5.90
N ASN A 114 12.85 5.93 6.79
CA ASN A 114 12.77 5.68 8.23
C ASN A 114 11.47 4.96 8.63
N GLN A 115 10.41 5.07 7.82
CA GLN A 115 9.13 4.42 8.07
C GLN A 115 9.07 3.01 7.48
N MET A 116 9.79 2.72 6.39
CA MET A 116 9.78 1.39 5.75
C MET A 116 10.11 0.22 6.69
N PRO A 117 11.08 0.31 7.63
CA PRO A 117 11.40 -0.77 8.56
C PRO A 117 10.33 -0.95 9.65
N GLN A 118 9.47 0.03 9.86
CA GLN A 118 8.40 0.00 10.86
C GLN A 118 7.17 -0.76 10.34
N ARG A 119 7.41 -1.92 9.71
CA ARG A 119 6.34 -2.76 9.18
C ARG A 119 5.53 -3.33 10.34
N HIS A 120 4.22 -3.17 10.25
CA HIS A 120 3.29 -3.73 11.22
C HIS A 120 2.63 -4.98 10.63
N GLY A 121 2.86 -6.13 11.23
CA GLY A 121 2.27 -7.40 10.80
C GLY A 121 3.31 -8.47 10.46
N PRO A 122 2.87 -9.62 9.91
CA PRO A 122 3.76 -10.71 9.55
C PRO A 122 4.67 -10.35 8.37
N ASP A 123 5.91 -10.84 8.39
CA ASP A 123 6.89 -10.64 7.30
C ASP A 123 6.43 -11.27 5.97
N THR A 124 5.61 -12.32 6.03
CA THR A 124 5.06 -13.01 4.86
C THR A 124 3.66 -13.50 5.18
N PHE A 125 2.71 -13.21 4.30
CA PHE A 125 1.32 -13.61 4.43
C PHE A 125 0.69 -13.86 3.07
N PHE A 126 -0.36 -14.69 3.05
CA PHE A 126 -1.28 -14.78 1.92
C PHE A 126 -2.46 -13.85 2.19
N ASN A 127 -2.78 -12.98 1.23
CA ASN A 127 -3.94 -12.10 1.34
C ASN A 127 -5.10 -12.65 0.52
N PHE A 128 -6.27 -12.82 1.14
CA PHE A 128 -7.47 -13.29 0.49
C PHE A 128 -8.49 -12.15 0.40
N PRO A 129 -8.68 -11.52 -0.78
CA PRO A 129 -9.55 -10.33 -0.90
C PRO A 129 -11.05 -10.65 -0.81
N GLY A 130 -11.44 -11.90 -0.54
CA GLY A 130 -12.83 -12.35 -0.51
C GLY A 130 -13.51 -12.40 -1.88
N ARG A 131 -12.74 -12.34 -2.98
CA ARG A 131 -13.24 -12.49 -4.35
C ARG A 131 -13.36 -13.98 -4.72
N SER A 132 -14.23 -14.30 -5.66
CA SER A 132 -14.33 -15.65 -6.23
C SER A 132 -12.95 -16.12 -6.70
N ALA A 133 -12.61 -17.38 -6.40
CA ALA A 133 -11.32 -18.03 -6.68
C ALA A 133 -10.09 -17.57 -5.86
N ALA A 134 -10.28 -16.83 -4.75
CA ALA A 134 -9.21 -16.60 -3.79
C ALA A 134 -8.89 -17.90 -3.01
N ALA A 135 -7.88 -18.65 -3.44
CA ALA A 135 -7.49 -19.93 -2.85
C ALA A 135 -5.96 -20.14 -2.93
N ILE A 136 -5.43 -20.97 -2.03
CA ILE A 136 -4.08 -21.54 -2.19
C ILE A 136 -4.23 -22.78 -3.05
N ALA A 137 -3.80 -22.69 -4.31
CA ALA A 137 -3.75 -23.83 -5.21
C ALA A 137 -2.33 -24.37 -5.27
N LEU A 138 -2.18 -25.68 -5.09
CA LEU A 138 -0.94 -26.36 -5.43
C LEU A 138 -0.96 -26.65 -6.93
N PRO A 139 0.15 -26.40 -7.66
CA PRO A 139 0.24 -26.82 -9.05
C PRO A 139 0.02 -28.34 -9.14
N PRO A 140 -0.45 -28.86 -10.30
CA PRO A 140 -0.60 -30.31 -10.49
C PRO A 140 0.75 -31.00 -10.26
N ILE A 141 0.90 -31.70 -9.14
CA ILE A 141 2.11 -32.44 -8.79
C ILE A 141 1.90 -33.89 -9.21
N ALA A 142 2.63 -34.32 -10.25
CA ALA A 142 2.55 -35.68 -10.77
C ALA A 142 3.06 -36.74 -9.77
N LYS A 143 4.06 -36.37 -8.95
CA LYS A 143 4.59 -37.21 -7.86
C LYS A 143 5.30 -36.35 -6.83
N TRP A 144 5.07 -36.62 -5.54
CA TRP A 144 5.73 -35.90 -4.46
C TRP A 144 7.24 -36.23 -4.39
N PRO A 145 8.11 -35.24 -4.13
CA PRO A 145 9.56 -35.44 -4.24
C PRO A 145 10.12 -36.49 -3.27
N TYR A 146 9.61 -36.59 -2.04
CA TYR A 146 10.26 -37.46 -1.02
C TYR A 146 9.32 -38.15 0.01
N GLN A 147 8.06 -37.72 0.21
CA GLN A 147 7.08 -38.38 1.12
C GLN A 147 5.62 -38.09 0.73
N ASN A 148 4.67 -38.88 1.25
CA ASN A 148 3.24 -38.66 1.07
C ASN A 148 2.74 -37.44 1.86
N GLY A 149 2.40 -36.36 1.15
CA GLY A 149 1.63 -35.24 1.70
C GLY A 149 2.44 -34.01 2.11
N PHE A 150 1.72 -32.96 2.49
CA PHE A 150 2.25 -31.72 3.06
C PHE A 150 1.46 -31.39 4.33
N THR A 151 2.12 -30.73 5.28
CA THR A 151 1.44 -30.10 6.43
C THR A 151 1.67 -28.60 6.32
N LEU A 152 0.58 -27.82 6.34
CA LEU A 152 0.63 -26.37 6.45
C LEU A 152 0.27 -25.98 7.89
N ASN A 153 1.14 -25.23 8.55
CA ASN A 153 0.82 -24.57 9.82
C ASN A 153 0.88 -23.06 9.59
N THR A 154 -0.22 -22.35 9.84
CA THR A 154 -0.30 -20.90 9.64
C THR A 154 -1.31 -20.27 10.59
N TRP A 155 -1.13 -18.99 10.86
CA TRP A 155 -2.09 -18.19 11.62
C TRP A 155 -3.13 -17.60 10.67
N PHE A 156 -4.40 -17.66 11.05
CA PHE A 156 -5.46 -16.95 10.34
C PHE A 156 -5.74 -15.62 11.03
N ARG A 157 -5.74 -14.55 10.23
CA ARG A 157 -6.15 -13.23 10.65
C ARG A 157 -7.29 -12.77 9.76
N GLN A 158 -8.41 -12.37 10.38
CA GLN A 158 -9.51 -11.73 9.70
C GLN A 158 -9.40 -10.22 9.95
N ASP A 159 -9.27 -9.43 8.89
CA ASP A 159 -9.32 -7.98 9.00
C ASP A 159 -10.78 -7.50 8.90
N PRO A 160 -11.32 -6.85 9.94
CA PRO A 160 -12.71 -6.43 9.97
C PRO A 160 -12.97 -5.34 8.91
N LEU A 161 -14.10 -5.44 8.20
CA LEU A 161 -14.50 -4.43 7.21
C LEU A 161 -14.84 -3.07 7.86
N ASN A 162 -15.25 -3.08 9.13
CA ASN A 162 -15.49 -1.91 9.96
C ASN A 162 -15.23 -2.25 11.44
N ASN A 163 -14.61 -1.34 12.19
CA ASN A 163 -14.33 -1.50 13.63
C ASN A 163 -15.58 -1.67 14.53
N ILE A 164 -16.78 -1.58 13.97
CA ILE A 164 -18.04 -1.61 14.73
C ILE A 164 -18.53 -3.04 14.99
N ASN A 165 -18.10 -4.03 14.19
CA ASN A 165 -18.63 -5.40 14.23
C ASN A 165 -17.57 -6.50 14.46
N VAL A 166 -16.39 -6.15 14.98
CA VAL A 166 -15.27 -7.11 15.16
C VAL A 166 -15.68 -8.37 15.94
N ASP A 167 -16.56 -8.23 16.93
CA ASP A 167 -17.02 -9.36 17.76
C ASP A 167 -18.09 -10.25 17.10
N LYS A 168 -18.72 -9.79 16.00
CA LYS A 168 -19.80 -10.54 15.33
C LYS A 168 -19.28 -11.48 14.26
N ASP A 169 -18.18 -11.14 13.61
CA ASP A 169 -17.66 -11.92 12.49
C ASP A 169 -16.67 -12.98 12.99
N LYS A 170 -17.19 -14.10 13.50
CA LYS A 170 -16.36 -15.27 13.85
C LYS A 170 -16.08 -16.12 12.60
N PRO A 171 -14.81 -16.44 12.30
CA PRO A 171 -14.49 -17.30 11.18
C PRO A 171 -14.95 -18.73 11.46
N TYR A 172 -15.67 -19.33 10.50
CA TYR A 172 -16.01 -20.74 10.51
C TYR A 172 -14.99 -21.49 9.64
N LEU A 173 -14.32 -22.47 10.24
CA LEU A 173 -13.47 -23.40 9.51
C LEU A 173 -14.31 -24.63 9.15
N TYR A 174 -14.47 -24.87 7.86
CA TYR A 174 -15.04 -26.11 7.34
C TYR A 174 -13.87 -27.02 6.94
N TRP A 175 -13.89 -28.27 7.41
CA TRP A 175 -12.88 -29.29 7.12
C TRP A 175 -13.51 -30.53 6.49
#